data_AF-A0A1F2X5F0-F1
#
_entry.id   AF-A0A1F2X5F0-F1
#
_cell.length_a   1.000
_cell.length_b   1.000
_cell.length_c   1.000
_cell.angle_alpha   90.00
_cell.angle_beta   90.00
_cell.angle_gamma   90.00
#
_symmetry.space_group_name_H-M   'P 1'
#
loop_
_entity.id
_entity.type
_entity.pdbx_description
1 polymer ?
#
loop_
_entity_poly.entity_id
_entity_poly.type
_entity_poly.pdbx_seq_one_letter_code
_entity_poly.pdbx_strand_id
1 'polypeptide(L)'
;MSLKKTTLLFEEDVYEKLKEKARRENVSIGGLVREAVAAYYGIKNKEDKLKALDRLKSLNLPVADYESMEKEIIEGALNDKEN
;
A
#
# COMPACT_ATOMS: atom_id res chain seq x y z
N MET A 1 13.11 -13.19 -1.41
CA MET A 1 14.12 -12.35 -0.73
C MET A 1 14.68 -13.11 0.47
N SER A 2 15.97 -12.99 0.76
CA SER A 2 16.56 -13.61 1.96
C SER A 2 16.31 -12.70 3.16
N LEU A 3 15.83 -13.26 4.27
CA LEU A 3 15.66 -12.53 5.53
C LEU A 3 16.95 -12.62 6.35
N LYS A 4 17.36 -11.50 6.96
CA LYS A 4 18.47 -11.43 7.91
C LYS A 4 17.92 -11.21 9.32
N LYS A 5 18.43 -11.96 10.30
CA LYS A 5 18.06 -11.79 11.70
C LYS A 5 18.77 -10.57 12.27
N THR A 6 18.05 -9.74 13.01
CA THR A 6 18.58 -8.57 13.72
C THR A 6 17.83 -8.46 15.03
N THR A 7 18.53 -8.06 16.10
CA THR A 7 17.93 -7.80 17.41
C THR A 7 17.66 -6.31 17.52
N LEU A 8 16.44 -5.95 17.93
CA LEU A 8 16.01 -4.57 18.16
C LEU A 8 15.59 -4.44 19.62
N LEU A 9 15.88 -3.29 20.22
CA LEU A 9 15.36 -2.93 21.54
C LEU A 9 14.23 -1.94 21.33
N PHE A 10 13.11 -2.20 21.99
CA PHE A 10 11.95 -1.31 22.04
C PHE A 10 11.71 -0.94 23.50
N GLU A 11 11.15 0.24 23.72
CA GLU A 11 10.52 0.57 25.01
C GLU A 11 9.38 -0.43 25.28
N GLU A 12 9.15 -0.76 26.55
CA GLU A 12 8.18 -1.79 26.96
C GLU A 12 6.76 -1.48 26.45
N ASP A 13 6.34 -0.21 26.58
CA ASP A 13 5.01 0.24 26.15
C ASP A 13 4.83 0.14 24.63
N VAL A 14 5.90 0.41 23.87
CA VAL A 14 5.91 0.28 22.41
C VAL A 14 5.85 -1.20 22.01
N TYR A 15 6.58 -2.06 22.71
CA TYR A 15 6.57 -3.50 22.44
C TYR A 15 5.20 -4.12 22.67
N GLU A 16 4.52 -3.78 23.76
CA GLU A 16 3.17 -4.28 24.04
C GLU A 16 2.15 -3.81 22.98
N LYS A 17 2.20 -2.54 22.56
CA LYS A 17 1.38 -2.05 21.44
C LYS A 17 1.64 -2.82 20.14
N LEU A 18 2.91 -3.12 19.84
CA LEU A 18 3.30 -3.90 18.66
C LEU A 18 2.74 -5.33 18.71
N LYS A 19 2.80 -5.96 19.88
CA LYS A 19 2.28 -7.31 20.13
C LYS A 19 0.76 -7.37 20.03
N GLU A 20 0.05 -6.39 20.58
CA GLU A 20 -1.41 -6.27 20.43
C GLU A 20 -1.82 -6.11 18.98
N LYS A 21 -1.13 -5.23 18.24
CA LYS A 21 -1.39 -5.01 16.81
C LYS A 21 -1.13 -6.29 16.00
N ALA A 22 -0.01 -6.96 16.26
CA ALA A 22 0.37 -8.21 15.61
C ALA A 22 -0.71 -9.29 15.79
N ARG A 23 -1.23 -9.42 17.02
CA ARG A 23 -2.33 -10.34 17.35
C ARG A 23 -3.61 -9.96 16.60
N ARG A 24 -4.00 -8.68 16.60
CA ARG A 24 -5.22 -8.20 15.95
C ARG A 24 -5.21 -8.42 14.43
N GLU A 25 -4.05 -8.24 13.81
CA GLU A 25 -3.87 -8.34 12.35
C GLU A 25 -3.41 -9.74 11.91
N ASN A 26 -3.27 -10.69 12.85
CA ASN A 26 -2.80 -12.06 12.62
C ASN A 26 -1.48 -12.14 11.84
N VAL A 27 -0.53 -11.27 12.19
CA VAL A 27 0.81 -11.18 11.59
C VAL A 27 1.89 -11.25 12.67
N SER A 28 3.12 -11.60 12.27
CA SER A 28 4.26 -11.56 13.18
C SER A 28 4.70 -10.11 13.50
N ILE A 29 5.27 -9.89 14.68
CA ILE A 29 5.93 -8.62 15.05
C ILE A 29 6.96 -8.21 13.98
N GLY A 30 7.78 -9.16 13.52
CA GLY A 30 8.74 -8.91 12.44
C GLY A 30 8.07 -8.51 11.12
N GLY A 31 6.83 -8.94 10.87
CA GLY A 31 6.01 -8.49 9.75
C GLY A 31 5.67 -7.01 9.85
N LEU A 32 5.16 -6.58 11.01
CA LEU A 32 4.86 -5.17 11.28
C LEU A 32 6.10 -4.28 11.19
N VAL A 33 7.23 -4.73 11.75
CA VAL A 33 8.50 -4.00 11.68
C VAL A 33 8.95 -3.86 10.23
N ARG A 34 8.88 -4.93 9.43
CA ARG A 34 9.21 -4.86 8.00
C ARG A 34 8.30 -3.92 7.23
N GLU A 35 7.00 -3.93 7.53
CA GLU A 35 6.03 -3.02 6.91
C GLU A 35 6.32 -1.56 7.26
N ALA A 36 6.58 -1.25 8.54
CA ALA A 36 6.92 0.09 8.98
C ALA A 36 8.23 0.60 8.34
N VAL A 37 9.26 -0.26 8.29
CA VAL A 37 10.54 0.06 7.62
C VAL A 37 10.32 0.26 6.11
N ALA A 38 9.52 -0.60 5.47
CA ALA A 38 9.17 -0.46 4.07
C ALA A 38 8.44 0.85 3.77
N ALA A 39 7.48 1.23 4.59
CA ALA A 39 6.78 2.51 4.48
C ALA A 39 7.72 3.70 4.68
N TYR A 40 8.59 3.66 5.71
CA TYR A 40 9.54 4.74 6.02
C TYR A 40 10.53 4.99 4.88
N TYR A 41 11.07 3.93 4.28
CA TYR A 41 12.03 4.04 3.16
C TYR A 41 11.37 4.01 1.77
N GLY A 42 10.03 4.00 1.68
CA GLY A 42 9.32 3.89 0.41
C GLY A 42 9.57 2.58 -0.35
N ILE A 43 10.01 1.52 0.33
CA ILE A 43 10.29 0.19 -0.25
C ILE A 43 8.95 -0.53 -0.47
N LYS A 44 8.28 -0.26 -1.60
CA LYS A 44 7.06 -0.97 -1.96
C LYS A 44 7.40 -2.41 -2.34
N ASN A 45 7.10 -3.36 -1.46
CA ASN A 45 7.27 -4.78 -1.76
C ASN A 45 6.16 -5.23 -2.76
N LYS A 46 6.38 -6.34 -3.47
CA LYS A 46 5.43 -6.85 -4.48
C LYS A 46 4.06 -7.17 -3.87
N GLU A 47 4.06 -7.64 -2.62
CA GLU A 47 2.86 -8.05 -1.89
C GLU A 47 1.99 -6.84 -1.52
N ASP A 48 2.59 -5.73 -1.13
CA ASP A 48 1.90 -4.45 -0.86
C ASP A 48 1.30 -3.87 -2.14
N LYS A 49 2.01 -3.98 -3.27
CA LYS A 49 1.46 -3.60 -4.58
C LYS A 49 0.25 -4.45 -4.96
N LEU A 50 0.31 -5.76 -4.69
CA LEU A 50 -0.81 -6.67 -4.95
C LEU A 50 -2.00 -6.37 -4.03
N LYS A 51 -1.77 -6.16 -2.73
CA LYS A 51 -2.84 -5.74 -1.79
C LYS A 51 -3.49 -4.41 -2.20
N ALA A 52 -2.69 -3.44 -2.63
CA ALA A 52 -3.21 -2.17 -3.13
C ALA A 52 -4.05 -2.36 -4.40
N LEU A 53 -3.60 -3.22 -5.31
CA LEU A 53 -4.35 -3.58 -6.52
C LEU A 53 -5.67 -4.27 -6.18
N ASP A 54 -5.68 -5.22 -5.26
CA ASP A 54 -6.90 -5.92 -4.85
C ASP A 54 -7.89 -4.97 -4.18
N ARG A 55 -7.40 -4.02 -3.37
CA ARG A 55 -8.23 -2.95 -2.81
C ARG A 55 -8.83 -2.07 -3.91
N LEU A 56 -8.05 -1.66 -4.90
CA LEU A 56 -8.56 -0.88 -6.05
C LEU A 56 -9.61 -1.66 -6.84
N LYS A 57 -9.39 -2.95 -7.12
CA LYS A 57 -10.37 -3.81 -7.78
C LYS A 57 -11.67 -3.92 -6.98
N SER A 58 -11.57 -4.03 -5.65
CA SER A 58 -12.74 -4.17 -4.78
C SER A 58 -13.67 -2.95 -4.76
N LEU A 59 -13.16 -1.76 -5.14
CA LEU A 59 -13.97 -0.55 -5.22
C LEU A 59 -15.00 -0.61 -6.36
N ASN A 60 -14.87 -1.56 -7.29
CA ASN A 60 -15.78 -1.78 -8.43
C ASN A 60 -16.26 -0.46 -9.05
N LEU A 61 -15.31 0.46 -9.25
CA LEU A 61 -15.64 1.82 -9.65
C LEU A 61 -16.29 1.78 -11.03
N PRO A 62 -17.32 2.61 -11.27
CA PRO A 62 -17.96 2.73 -12.58
C PRO A 62 -16.98 3.43 -13.54
N VAL A 63 -16.05 2.65 -14.07
CA VAL A 63 -15.14 3.09 -15.12
C VAL A 63 -15.76 2.76 -16.47
N ALA A 64 -15.70 3.71 -17.39
CA ALA A 64 -16.07 3.46 -18.77
C ALA A 64 -15.08 2.48 -19.42
N ASP A 65 -15.46 1.94 -20.57
CA ASP A 65 -14.54 1.18 -21.39
C ASP A 65 -13.35 2.06 -21.85
N TYR A 66 -12.30 1.40 -22.33
CA TYR A 66 -11.07 2.08 -22.71
C TYR A 66 -11.29 3.16 -23.77
N GLU A 67 -12.12 2.91 -24.80
CA GLU A 67 -12.33 3.84 -25.90
C GLU A 67 -13.05 5.11 -25.42
N SER A 68 -14.07 4.94 -24.58
CA SER A 68 -14.80 6.05 -23.95
C SER A 68 -13.88 6.89 -23.07
N MET A 69 -13.04 6.25 -22.25
CA MET A 69 -12.14 6.94 -21.32
C MET A 69 -11.01 7.67 -22.04
N GLU A 70 -10.44 7.07 -23.10
CA GLU A 70 -9.42 7.72 -23.94
C GLU A 70 -9.97 8.98 -24.59
N LYS A 71 -11.19 8.92 -25.13
CA LYS A 71 -11.87 10.07 -25.72
C LYS A 71 -12.05 11.21 -24.70
N GLU A 72 -12.57 10.90 -23.51
CA GLU A 72 -12.77 11.90 -22.45
C GLU A 72 -11.47 12.58 -22.02
N ILE A 73 -10.37 11.82 -21.91
CA ILE A 73 -9.04 12.35 -21.58
C ILE A 73 -8.54 13.33 -22.65
N ILE A 74 -8.67 12.95 -23.93
CA ILE A 74 -8.24 13.78 -25.05
C ILE A 74 -9.08 15.06 -25.13
N GLU A 75 -10.40 14.95 -25.00
CA GLU A 75 -11.32 16.10 -25.01
C GLU A 75 -11.04 17.07 -23.85
N GLY A 76 -10.82 16.55 -22.64
CA GLY A 76 -10.43 17.38 -21.49
C GLY A 76 -9.12 18.13 -21.72
N ALA A 77 -8.10 17.45 -22.25
CA ALA A 77 -6.79 18.07 -22.53
C ALA A 77 -6.83 19.14 -23.64
N LEU A 78 -7.82 19.10 -24.53
CA LEU A 78 -8.03 20.12 -25.57
C LEU A 78 -8.79 21.32 -25.02
N ASN A 79 -9.83 21.12 -24.22
CA ASN A 79 -10.61 22.20 -23.61
C ASN A 79 -9.79 23.04 -22.61
N ASP A 80 -8.82 22.44 -21.93
CA ASP A 80 -7.91 23.17 -21.03
C ASP A 80 -6.92 24.10 -21.77
N LYS A 81 -6.74 23.93 -23.09
CA LYS A 81 -5.84 24.77 -23.91
C LYS A 81 -6.54 25.95 -24.58
N GLU A 82 -7.87 25.99 -24.56
CA GLU A 82 -8.69 27.05 -25.15
C GLU A 82 -9.16 28.09 -24.11
N ASN A 83 -8.79 27.92 -22.83
CA ASN A 83 -8.89 28.92 -21.75
C ASN A 83 -7.52 29.49 -21.38
#